data_AF-A0A669EJE0-F1
#
_entry.id   AF-A0A669EJE0-F1
#
_cell.length_a   1.000
_cell.length_b   1.000
_cell.length_c   1.000
_cell.angle_alpha   90.00
_cell.angle_beta   90.00
_cell.angle_gamma   90.00
#
_symmetry.space_group_name_H-M   'P 1'
#
loop_
_entity.id
_entity.type
_entity.pdbx_description
1 polymer ?
#
loop_
_entity_poly.entity_id
_entity_poly.type
_entity_poly.pdbx_seq_one_letter_code
_entity_poly.pdbx_strand_id
1 'polypeptide(L)'
;MGSQTCTALQKQALLWFVIVSQCVSALGCGPHYEYAIEDFCLGKFRLDMQELDQRHWCNWEDTVELYEELTNCTYLVALKMDCFWPNRLVDEFFIRIHRHYFHDCSLTGRLPMDPPNRILGPFIVVPILVTLLMTPLSPSVTKESLLLSVSVWVKHKGPESLYHGPRRGNK
;
A
#
# COMPACT_ATOMS: atom_id res chain seq x y z
N MET A 1 -13.92 -20.51 45.00
CA MET A 1 -12.55 -20.55 44.43
C MET A 1 -12.62 -20.06 42.97
N GLY A 2 -12.61 -18.75 42.73
CA GLY A 2 -12.85 -18.16 41.40
C GLY A 2 -11.80 -17.13 40.95
N SER A 3 -10.65 -17.08 41.63
CA SER A 3 -9.65 -16.02 41.43
C SER A 3 -8.56 -16.38 40.40
N GLN A 4 -8.33 -17.66 40.12
CA GLN A 4 -7.20 -18.08 39.28
C GLN A 4 -7.47 -17.95 37.76
N THR A 5 -8.71 -18.17 37.31
CA THR A 5 -9.09 -18.13 35.88
C THR A 5 -9.04 -16.71 35.29
N CYS A 6 -9.32 -15.69 36.10
CA CYS A 6 -9.26 -14.28 35.67
C CYS A 6 -7.80 -13.79 35.54
N THR A 7 -6.91 -14.21 36.45
CA THR A 7 -5.48 -13.87 36.37
C THR A 7 -4.74 -14.56 35.22
N ALA A 8 -5.16 -15.77 34.83
CA ALA A 8 -4.58 -16.49 33.69
C ALA A 8 -4.97 -15.85 32.35
N LEU A 9 -6.24 -15.47 32.17
CA LEU A 9 -6.73 -14.80 30.96
C LEU A 9 -6.07 -13.42 30.76
N GLN A 10 -5.85 -12.68 31.85
CA GLN A 10 -5.17 -11.38 31.83
C GLN A 10 -3.68 -11.50 31.49
N LYS A 11 -2.98 -12.51 32.01
CA LYS A 11 -1.58 -12.80 31.66
C LYS A 11 -1.44 -13.26 30.21
N GLN A 12 -2.37 -14.10 29.72
CA GLN A 12 -2.40 -14.53 28.33
C GLN A 12 -2.61 -13.32 27.40
N ALA A 13 -3.56 -12.44 27.71
CA ALA A 13 -3.81 -11.22 26.95
C ALA A 13 -2.59 -10.28 26.95
N LEU A 14 -1.96 -10.06 28.11
CA LEU A 14 -0.73 -9.25 28.21
C LEU A 14 0.44 -9.86 27.41
N LEU A 15 0.60 -11.18 27.42
CA LEU A 15 1.57 -11.89 26.59
C LEU A 15 1.28 -11.67 25.10
N TRP A 16 0.02 -11.77 24.66
CA TRP A 16 -0.36 -11.47 23.28
C TRP A 16 -0.09 -10.00 22.91
N PHE A 17 -0.40 -9.04 23.78
CA PHE A 17 -0.10 -7.63 23.54
C PHE A 17 1.41 -7.36 23.45
N VAL A 18 2.22 -8.00 24.30
CA VAL A 18 3.68 -7.89 24.27
C VAL A 18 4.25 -8.51 22.99
N ILE A 19 3.75 -9.69 22.56
CA ILE A 19 4.17 -10.34 21.31
C ILE A 19 3.81 -9.47 20.10
N VAL A 20 2.59 -8.93 20.05
CA VAL A 20 2.14 -8.05 18.96
C VAL A 20 2.96 -6.75 18.94
N SER A 21 3.22 -6.14 20.10
CA SER A 21 4.02 -4.90 20.21
C SER A 21 5.49 -5.10 19.83
N GLN A 22 6.09 -6.23 20.21
CA GLN A 22 7.45 -6.60 19.80
C GLN A 22 7.54 -6.89 18.30
N CYS A 23 6.51 -7.51 17.72
CA CYS A 23 6.45 -7.77 16.28
C CYS A 23 6.34 -6.46 15.46
N VAL A 24 5.58 -5.47 15.95
CA VAL A 24 5.48 -4.14 15.32
C VAL A 24 6.80 -3.37 15.39
N SER A 25 7.55 -3.52 16.49
CA SER A 25 8.82 -2.80 16.68
C SER A 25 9.99 -3.47 15.95
N ALA A 26 9.94 -4.79 15.73
CA ALA A 26 10.99 -5.55 15.06
C ALA A 26 10.94 -5.46 13.52
N LEU A 27 9.82 -5.02 12.94
CA LEU A 27 9.63 -4.87 11.49
C LEU A 27 9.69 -3.40 11.02
N GLY A 28 9.75 -2.45 11.98
CA GLY A 28 9.83 -1.02 11.71
C GLY A 28 11.27 -0.55 11.52
N CYS A 29 11.49 0.27 10.50
CA CYS A 29 12.78 0.91 10.28
C CYS A 29 13.00 2.08 11.25
N GLY A 30 14.24 2.33 11.68
CA GLY A 30 14.59 3.34 12.68
C GLY A 30 15.14 4.66 12.11
N PRO A 31 15.60 5.59 12.96
CA PRO A 31 16.12 6.90 12.54
C PRO A 31 17.36 6.81 11.63
N HIS A 32 18.15 5.74 11.72
CA HIS A 32 19.27 5.51 10.80
C HIS A 32 18.84 5.31 9.35
N TYR A 33 17.66 4.72 9.12
CA TYR A 33 17.10 4.60 7.78
C TYR A 33 16.66 5.96 7.24
N GLU A 34 16.01 6.78 8.07
CA GLU A 34 15.61 8.14 7.70
C GLU A 34 16.83 8.98 7.29
N TYR A 35 17.91 8.94 8.08
CA TYR A 35 19.16 9.61 7.71
C TYR A 35 19.73 9.09 6.38
N ALA A 36 19.75 7.78 6.17
CA ALA A 36 20.28 7.19 4.94
C ALA A 36 19.47 7.58 3.69
N ILE A 37 18.14 7.59 3.76
CA ILE A 37 17.31 8.01 2.62
C ILE A 37 17.42 9.51 2.35
N GLU A 38 17.61 10.34 3.39
CA GLU A 38 17.83 11.78 3.21
C GLU A 38 19.19 12.09 2.58
N ASP A 39 20.25 11.41 3.01
CA ASP A 39 21.61 11.64 2.50
C ASP A 39 21.78 11.10 1.08
N PHE A 40 21.42 9.84 0.84
CA PHE A 40 21.68 9.18 -0.44
C PHE A 40 20.58 9.42 -1.48
N CYS A 41 19.32 9.27 -1.11
CA CYS A 41 18.23 9.27 -2.07
C CYS A 41 17.71 10.68 -2.34
N LEU A 42 17.40 11.44 -1.28
CA LEU A 42 16.94 12.83 -1.43
C LEU A 42 18.06 13.75 -1.92
N GLY A 43 19.31 13.50 -1.53
CA GLY A 43 20.48 14.22 -2.04
C GLY A 43 20.57 14.19 -3.57
N LYS A 44 20.47 12.99 -4.17
CA LYS A 44 20.42 12.84 -5.62
C LYS A 44 19.16 13.48 -6.22
N PHE A 45 17.98 13.14 -5.71
CA PHE A 45 16.71 13.64 -6.24
C PHE A 45 16.64 15.17 -6.28
N ARG A 46 17.25 15.85 -5.30
CA ARG A 46 17.35 17.31 -5.28
C ARG A 46 18.18 17.86 -6.44
N LEU A 47 19.27 17.19 -6.81
CA LEU A 47 20.09 17.59 -7.96
C LEU A 47 19.31 17.39 -9.25
N ASP A 48 18.65 16.25 -9.40
CA ASP A 48 17.85 15.95 -10.60
C ASP A 48 16.68 16.93 -10.76
N MET A 49 15.99 17.27 -9.66
CA MET A 49 14.90 18.26 -9.66
C MET A 49 15.38 19.70 -9.91
N GLN A 50 16.64 20.01 -9.57
CA GLN A 50 17.27 21.30 -9.92
C GLN A 50 17.60 21.36 -11.41
N GLU A 51 18.07 20.26 -12.00
CA GLU A 51 18.37 20.17 -13.43
C GLU A 51 17.09 20.26 -14.27
N LEU A 52 15.99 19.66 -13.82
CA LEU A 52 14.70 19.63 -14.54
C LEU A 52 14.00 21.01 -14.67
N ASP A 53 14.39 22.02 -13.88
CA ASP A 53 13.73 23.33 -13.73
C ASP A 53 12.32 23.24 -13.09
N GLN A 54 12.00 24.19 -12.22
CA GLN A 54 10.75 24.23 -11.45
C GLN A 54 9.48 24.24 -12.33
N ARG A 55 9.57 24.76 -13.55
CA ARG A 55 8.44 24.81 -14.49
C ARG A 55 7.93 23.43 -14.90
N HIS A 56 8.78 22.40 -14.83
CA HIS A 56 8.43 21.03 -15.22
C HIS A 56 8.03 20.16 -14.03
N TRP A 57 8.13 20.64 -12.79
CA TRP A 57 7.80 19.84 -11.60
C TRP A 57 6.36 19.32 -11.61
N CYS A 58 5.42 20.03 -12.23
CA CYS A 58 4.03 19.58 -12.33
C CYS A 58 3.75 18.69 -13.55
N ASN A 59 4.73 18.46 -14.43
CA ASN A 59 4.59 17.50 -15.52
C ASN A 59 5.06 16.12 -15.06
N TRP A 60 4.09 15.22 -14.87
CA TRP A 60 4.40 13.86 -14.45
C TRP A 60 5.28 13.10 -15.45
N GLU A 61 5.14 13.35 -16.75
CA GLU A 61 5.95 12.67 -17.77
C GLU A 61 7.44 13.03 -17.63
N ASP A 62 7.73 14.23 -17.15
CA ASP A 62 9.10 14.71 -16.92
C ASP A 62 9.65 14.21 -15.58
N THR A 63 8.80 14.09 -14.54
CA THR A 63 9.25 13.72 -13.18
C THR A 63 9.18 12.23 -12.86
N VAL A 64 8.47 11.42 -13.66
CA VAL A 64 8.19 10.00 -13.33
C VAL A 64 9.46 9.18 -13.17
N GLU A 65 10.46 9.40 -14.04
CA GLU A 65 11.71 8.66 -14.01
C GLU A 65 12.52 9.00 -12.76
N LEU A 66 12.63 10.30 -12.42
CA LEU A 66 13.31 10.77 -11.20
C LEU A 66 12.63 10.23 -9.93
N TYR A 67 11.29 10.21 -9.92
CA TYR A 67 10.52 9.71 -8.80
C TYR A 67 10.63 8.17 -8.66
N GLU A 68 10.70 7.45 -9.78
CA GLU A 68 10.97 6.01 -9.81
C GLU A 68 12.37 5.70 -9.26
N GLU A 69 13.38 6.46 -9.66
CA GLU A 69 14.74 6.33 -9.12
C GLU A 69 14.81 6.60 -7.62
N LEU A 70 14.14 7.65 -7.15
CA LEU A 70 14.00 7.96 -5.73
C LEU A 70 13.35 6.79 -4.96
N THR A 71 12.25 6.26 -5.49
CA THR A 71 11.52 5.13 -4.89
C THR A 71 12.40 3.88 -4.82
N ASN A 72 13.09 3.55 -5.91
CA ASN A 72 14.01 2.43 -5.98
C ASN A 72 15.17 2.60 -4.99
N CYS A 73 15.74 3.80 -4.87
CA CYS A 73 16.78 4.10 -3.88
C CYS A 73 16.30 3.82 -2.46
N THR A 74 15.12 4.33 -2.05
CA THR A 74 14.59 4.08 -0.70
C THR A 74 14.34 2.59 -0.44
N TYR A 75 13.87 1.86 -1.45
CA TYR A 75 13.68 0.41 -1.38
C TYR A 75 15.01 -0.33 -1.19
N LEU A 76 16.04 0.00 -1.97
CA LEU A 76 17.37 -0.60 -1.84
C LEU A 76 18.02 -0.30 -0.48
N VAL A 77 17.87 0.91 0.03
CA VAL A 77 18.34 1.28 1.38
C VAL A 77 17.59 0.46 2.45
N ALA A 78 16.26 0.30 2.31
CA ALA A 78 15.48 -0.52 3.24
C ALA A 78 15.94 -1.99 3.22
N LEU A 79 16.13 -2.58 2.04
CA LEU A 79 16.68 -3.92 1.89
C LEU A 79 18.07 -4.05 2.52
N LYS A 80 18.94 -3.04 2.33
CA LYS A 80 20.30 -3.07 2.88
C LYS A 80 20.34 -3.01 4.40
N MET A 81 19.36 -2.34 4.99
CA MET A 81 19.19 -2.16 6.43
C MET A 81 18.28 -3.24 7.06
N ASP A 82 17.87 -4.25 6.28
CA ASP A 82 16.99 -5.35 6.67
C ASP A 82 15.64 -4.87 7.23
N CYS A 83 15.06 -3.87 6.56
CA CYS A 83 13.78 -3.27 6.92
C CYS A 83 12.67 -3.61 5.94
N PHE A 84 11.44 -3.63 6.46
CA PHE A 84 10.25 -3.69 5.62
C PHE A 84 10.03 -2.37 4.87
N TRP A 85 9.68 -2.48 3.59
CA TRP A 85 9.28 -1.37 2.73
C TRP A 85 7.92 -1.72 2.11
N PRO A 86 6.92 -0.81 2.13
CA PRO A 86 6.95 0.53 2.72
C PRO A 86 6.82 0.52 4.25
N ASN A 87 7.22 1.60 4.89
CA ASN A 87 7.09 1.82 6.34
C ASN A 87 6.73 3.28 6.64
N ARG A 88 6.32 3.56 7.89
CA ARG A 88 5.88 4.92 8.27
C ARG A 88 6.93 6.02 8.00
N LEU A 89 8.23 5.73 8.14
CA LEU A 89 9.28 6.72 7.87
C LEU A 89 9.34 7.07 6.38
N VAL A 90 9.22 6.07 5.49
CA VAL A 90 9.22 6.32 4.05
C VAL A 90 7.94 7.06 3.60
N ASP A 91 6.81 6.79 4.25
CA ASP A 91 5.56 7.52 3.98
C ASP A 91 5.69 9.01 4.34
N GLU A 92 6.20 9.30 5.54
CA GLU A 92 6.44 10.68 5.98
C GLU A 92 7.47 11.38 5.08
N PHE A 93 8.53 10.68 4.67
CA PHE A 93 9.53 11.17 3.74
C PHE A 93 8.91 11.58 2.39
N PHE A 94 8.12 10.71 1.76
CA PHE A 94 7.47 11.04 0.49
C PHE A 94 6.45 12.18 0.64
N ILE A 95 5.71 12.24 1.75
CA ILE A 95 4.82 13.38 2.03
C ILE A 95 5.61 14.69 2.10
N ARG A 96 6.80 14.71 2.72
CA ARG A 96 7.66 15.91 2.74
C ARG A 96 8.10 16.32 1.33
N ILE A 97 8.45 15.36 0.48
CA ILE A 97 8.82 15.61 -0.91
C ILE A 97 7.64 16.18 -1.71
N HIS A 98 6.45 15.58 -1.60
CA HIS A 98 5.22 16.08 -2.23
C HIS A 98 4.91 17.51 -1.80
N ARG A 99 5.02 17.82 -0.51
CA ARG A 99 4.82 19.18 0.01
C ARG A 99 5.90 20.17 -0.40
N HIS A 100 7.10 19.72 -0.72
CA HIS A 100 8.18 20.63 -1.12
C HIS A 100 8.11 20.93 -2.61
N TYR A 101 8.14 19.90 -3.45
CA TYR A 101 8.26 20.06 -4.90
C TYR A 101 6.91 20.16 -5.63
N PHE A 102 5.84 19.57 -5.08
CA PHE A 102 4.58 19.39 -5.81
C PHE A 102 3.39 20.12 -5.16
N HIS A 103 3.64 21.04 -4.21
CA HIS A 103 2.57 21.70 -3.44
C HIS A 103 1.63 22.57 -4.28
N ASP A 104 2.15 23.16 -5.36
CA ASP A 104 1.37 24.02 -6.28
C ASP A 104 0.81 23.24 -7.48
N CYS A 105 1.09 21.94 -7.59
CA CYS A 105 0.64 21.15 -8.71
C CYS A 105 -0.83 20.77 -8.54
N SER A 106 -1.65 21.12 -9.54
CA SER A 106 -3.03 20.66 -9.60
C SER A 106 -3.06 19.14 -9.84
N LEU A 107 -3.99 18.44 -9.20
CA LEU A 107 -4.27 17.01 -9.44
C LEU A 107 -4.92 16.80 -10.81
N THR A 108 -4.28 17.26 -11.88
CA THR A 108 -4.82 17.18 -13.23
C THR A 108 -4.68 15.74 -13.74
N GLY A 109 -5.81 15.05 -13.90
CA GLY A 109 -5.89 13.79 -14.65
C GLY A 109 -5.53 12.50 -13.91
N ARG A 110 -5.21 12.55 -12.60
CA ARG A 110 -4.86 11.35 -11.81
C ARG A 110 -5.56 11.23 -10.46
N LEU A 111 -6.59 12.02 -10.18
CA LEU A 111 -7.49 11.63 -9.09
C LEU A 111 -8.11 10.29 -9.50
N PRO A 112 -7.95 9.18 -8.74
CA PRO A 112 -8.78 8.00 -8.92
C PRO A 112 -10.21 8.45 -8.59
N MET A 113 -10.89 8.99 -9.60
CA MET A 113 -12.30 9.33 -9.54
C MET A 113 -13.02 8.05 -9.89
N ASP A 114 -13.86 7.59 -8.95
CA ASP A 114 -14.79 6.54 -9.27
C ASP A 114 -15.60 6.95 -10.50
N PRO A 115 -15.76 6.06 -11.49
CA PRO A 115 -16.59 6.37 -12.63
C PRO A 115 -18.02 6.67 -12.11
N PRO A 116 -18.73 7.63 -12.71
CA PRO A 116 -20.04 8.06 -12.23
C PRO A 116 -20.97 6.85 -12.02
N ASN A 117 -21.84 6.89 -11.00
CA ASN A 117 -22.68 5.74 -10.58
C ASN A 117 -23.46 5.06 -11.71
N ARG A 118 -23.77 5.78 -12.80
CA ARG A 118 -24.39 5.20 -14.01
C ARG A 118 -23.55 4.10 -14.68
N ILE A 119 -22.23 4.15 -14.52
CA ILE A 119 -21.28 3.17 -15.04
C ILE A 119 -20.98 2.15 -13.94
N LEU A 120 -20.59 2.61 -12.75
CA LEU A 120 -20.22 1.73 -11.63
C LEU A 120 -21.37 0.82 -11.17
N GLY A 121 -22.60 1.32 -11.13
CA GLY A 121 -23.79 0.59 -10.69
C GLY A 121 -24.02 -0.70 -11.50
N PRO A 122 -24.12 -0.64 -12.83
CA PRO A 122 -24.20 -1.84 -13.66
C PRO A 122 -23.03 -2.82 -13.47
N PHE A 123 -21.80 -2.33 -13.33
CA PHE A 123 -20.63 -3.19 -13.07
C PHE A 123 -20.70 -3.94 -11.73
N ILE A 124 -21.44 -3.41 -10.75
CA ILE A 124 -21.69 -4.09 -9.47
C ILE A 124 -22.92 -5.00 -9.56
N VAL A 125 -24.01 -4.51 -10.15
CA VAL A 125 -25.30 -5.21 -10.19
C VAL A 125 -25.27 -6.43 -11.13
N VAL A 126 -24.63 -6.32 -12.30
CA VAL A 126 -24.60 -7.42 -13.29
C VAL A 126 -23.92 -8.67 -12.74
N PRO A 127 -22.72 -8.62 -12.13
CA PRO A 127 -22.10 -9.79 -11.51
C PRO A 127 -22.97 -10.43 -10.41
N ILE A 128 -23.65 -9.62 -9.59
CA ILE A 128 -24.55 -10.12 -8.54
C ILE A 128 -25.73 -10.87 -9.17
N LEU A 129 -26.40 -10.27 -10.16
CA LEU A 129 -27.51 -10.90 -10.87
C LEU A 129 -27.09 -12.19 -11.56
N VAL A 130 -25.94 -12.20 -12.25
CA VAL A 130 -25.38 -13.40 -12.87
C VAL A 130 -25.11 -14.48 -11.83
N THR A 131 -24.53 -14.12 -10.67
CA THR A 131 -24.28 -15.06 -9.58
C THR A 131 -25.59 -15.64 -9.03
N LEU A 132 -26.63 -14.83 -8.87
CA LEU A 132 -27.94 -15.28 -8.40
C LEU A 132 -28.66 -16.19 -9.41
N LEU A 133 -28.50 -15.94 -10.71
CA LEU A 133 -29.11 -16.74 -11.78
C LEU A 133 -28.39 -18.07 -12.02
N MET A 134 -27.06 -18.08 -11.88
CA MET A 134 -26.23 -19.28 -12.04
C MET A 134 -26.23 -20.17 -10.79
N THR A 135 -26.57 -19.62 -9.63
CA THR A 135 -26.78 -20.41 -8.42
C THR A 135 -28.17 -21.04 -8.52
N PRO A 136 -28.31 -22.36 -8.73
CA PRO A 136 -29.62 -22.99 -8.63
C PRO A 136 -30.15 -22.69 -7.22
N LEU A 137 -31.38 -22.21 -7.12
CA LEU A 137 -32.10 -21.97 -5.87
C LEU A 137 -32.36 -23.31 -5.16
N SER A 138 -31.30 -24.01 -4.78
CA SER A 138 -31.36 -25.16 -3.91
C SER A 138 -31.41 -24.61 -2.49
N PRO A 139 -32.36 -25.02 -1.65
CA PRO A 139 -32.49 -24.54 -0.27
C PRO A 139 -31.32 -24.94 0.65
N SER A 140 -30.18 -25.35 0.09
CA SER A 140 -28.94 -25.70 0.80
C SER A 140 -27.79 -24.76 0.47
N VAL A 141 -28.04 -23.50 0.10
CA VAL A 141 -26.98 -22.47 0.15
C VAL A 141 -26.75 -22.13 1.62
N THR A 142 -25.99 -22.98 2.31
CA THR A 142 -25.42 -22.65 3.62
C THR A 142 -24.51 -21.44 3.43
N LYS A 143 -24.60 -20.49 4.36
CA LYS A 143 -23.61 -19.44 4.67
C LYS A 143 -22.14 -19.79 4.36
N GLU A 144 -21.78 -21.07 4.51
CA GLU A 144 -20.48 -21.66 4.13
C GLU A 144 -20.14 -21.51 2.63
N SER A 145 -21.10 -21.66 1.71
CA SER A 145 -20.87 -21.57 0.25
C SER A 145 -20.66 -20.12 -0.23
N LEU A 146 -21.35 -19.16 0.39
CA LEU A 146 -21.10 -17.72 0.20
C LEU A 146 -19.75 -17.30 0.78
N LEU A 147 -19.40 -17.79 1.97
CA LEU A 147 -18.08 -17.58 2.58
C LEU A 147 -16.98 -18.22 1.76
N LEU A 148 -17.19 -19.40 1.17
CA LEU A 148 -16.22 -20.03 0.26
C LEU A 148 -16.08 -19.24 -1.02
N SER A 149 -17.14 -18.69 -1.59
CA SER A 149 -17.08 -17.88 -2.81
C SER A 149 -16.37 -16.54 -2.56
N VAL A 150 -16.67 -15.86 -1.44
CA VAL A 150 -15.94 -14.65 -1.01
C VAL A 150 -14.50 -14.98 -0.63
N SER A 151 -14.24 -16.10 0.04
CA SER A 151 -12.89 -16.52 0.40
C SER A 151 -12.08 -16.95 -0.82
N VAL A 152 -12.67 -17.63 -1.80
CA VAL A 152 -12.03 -17.98 -3.08
C VAL A 152 -11.74 -16.71 -3.86
N TRP A 153 -12.66 -15.73 -3.88
CA TRP A 153 -12.42 -14.44 -4.51
C TRP A 153 -11.34 -13.62 -3.80
N VAL A 154 -11.31 -13.63 -2.46
CA VAL A 154 -10.25 -13.01 -1.64
C VAL A 154 -8.92 -13.75 -1.78
N LYS A 155 -8.93 -15.08 -1.89
CA LYS A 155 -7.74 -15.93 -2.03
C LYS A 155 -7.14 -15.86 -3.44
N HIS A 156 -7.97 -15.72 -4.47
CA HIS A 156 -7.51 -15.44 -5.84
C HIS A 156 -7.14 -13.97 -6.07
N LYS A 157 -7.53 -13.07 -5.17
CA LYS A 157 -7.29 -11.62 -5.29
C LYS A 157 -6.51 -11.04 -4.09
N GLY A 158 -5.51 -11.78 -3.61
CA GLY A 158 -4.44 -11.23 -2.76
C GLY A 158 -3.38 -12.29 -2.40
N PRO A 159 -2.07 -11.97 -2.34
CA PRO A 159 -1.34 -10.77 -2.74
C PRO A 159 -0.29 -11.12 -3.82
N GLU A 160 -0.67 -11.12 -5.11
CA GLU A 160 0.27 -11.34 -6.21
C GLU A 160 0.30 -10.17 -7.22
N SER A 161 -0.16 -8.99 -6.81
CA SER A 161 -0.21 -7.81 -7.69
C SER A 161 0.43 -6.54 -7.11
N LEU A 162 1.27 -6.65 -6.07
CA LEU A 162 2.03 -5.50 -5.55
C LEU A 162 3.54 -5.51 -5.90
N TYR A 163 3.99 -6.43 -6.75
CA TYR A 163 5.40 -6.52 -7.20
C TYR A 163 5.56 -6.65 -8.72
N HIS A 164 4.67 -6.02 -9.49
CA HIS A 164 4.98 -5.71 -10.89
C HIS A 164 4.77 -4.22 -11.12
N GLY A 165 5.86 -3.47 -10.91
CA GLY A 165 6.04 -2.19 -11.58
C GLY A 165 5.92 -2.36 -13.10
N PRO A 166 5.65 -1.28 -13.84
CA PRO A 166 5.44 -1.38 -15.28
C PRO A 166 6.72 -1.90 -15.96
N ARG A 167 6.71 -3.14 -16.46
CA ARG A 167 7.69 -3.55 -17.46
C ARG A 167 7.38 -2.76 -18.73
N ARG A 168 8.16 -1.69 -18.96
CA ARG A 168 8.22 -0.99 -20.24
C ARG A 168 8.60 -2.04 -21.31
N GLY A 169 7.70 -2.27 -22.26
CA GLY A 169 7.95 -3.11 -23.43
C GLY A 169 9.08 -2.50 -24.25
N ASN A 170 10.02 -3.35 -24.66
CA ASN A 170 11.07 -3.02 -25.64
C ASN A 170 10.45 -2.42 -26.91
N LYS A 171 11.03 -1.32 -27.36
CA LYS A 171 11.03 -0.92 -28.77
C LYS A 171 12.45 -0.58 -29.17
#